data_AF-A0A3M8BDN9-F1
#
_entry.id   AF-A0A3M8BDN9-F1
#
_cell.length_a   1.000
_cell.length_b   1.000
_cell.length_c   1.000
_cell.angle_alpha   90.00
_cell.angle_beta   90.00
_cell.angle_gamma   90.00
#
_symmetry.space_group_name_H-M   'P 1'
#
loop_
_entity.id
_entity.type
_entity.pdbx_description
1 polymer ?
#
loop_
_entity_poly.entity_id
_entity_poly.type
_entity_poly.pdbx_seq_one_letter_code
_entity_poly.pdbx_strand_id
1 'polypeptide(L)'
;MKKVVVTCFCMLFAAFVSSCAPEETVQENALPAPKEAPAAADAGAALNQTIDISANQNKIASYMVEECKKAFSPYYELLAFTLSDYEEKTVDGKVEAIFGYQVKYKNFEKDPDTVDYIKAAKAKGDPRYQQLHDEYLQPKEMNFHLKAVIEHNGSVTLYTNVKPKGIQWEKVVMSDFVLKK
;
A
#
# COMPACT_ATOMS: atom_id res chain seq x y z
N MET A 1 17.88 -37.44 32.26
CA MET A 1 18.67 -36.86 33.38
C MET A 1 20.11 -36.64 32.92
N LYS A 2 20.69 -35.47 33.27
CA LYS A 2 22.10 -35.02 33.11
C LYS A 2 22.50 -34.64 31.66
N LYS A 3 23.19 -33.52 31.37
CA LYS A 3 23.73 -32.38 32.16
C LYS A 3 24.00 -31.21 31.19
N VAL A 4 23.88 -29.99 31.71
CA VAL A 4 24.19 -28.69 31.10
C VAL A 4 25.70 -28.48 31.01
N VAL A 5 26.19 -27.79 29.97
CA VAL A 5 27.48 -27.08 29.99
C VAL A 5 27.26 -25.65 29.48
N VAL A 6 27.47 -24.71 30.40
CA VAL A 6 27.60 -23.27 30.20
C VAL A 6 29.07 -22.98 29.93
N THR A 7 29.40 -22.20 28.91
CA THR A 7 30.72 -21.58 28.80
C THR A 7 30.56 -20.10 28.51
N CYS A 8 30.93 -19.32 29.52
CA CYS A 8 31.06 -17.88 29.57
C CYS A 8 32.42 -17.48 28.97
N PHE A 9 32.48 -16.46 28.13
CA PHE A 9 33.74 -15.76 27.84
C PHE A 9 33.51 -14.26 28.03
N CYS A 10 34.28 -13.71 28.96
CA CYS A 10 34.23 -12.32 29.42
C CYS A 10 35.46 -11.59 28.88
N MET A 11 35.28 -10.27 28.67
CA MET A 11 36.30 -9.20 28.65
C MET A 11 37.23 -9.13 27.42
N LEU A 12 37.65 -7.97 26.91
CA LEU A 12 37.98 -6.71 27.59
C LEU A 12 37.92 -5.50 26.61
N PHE A 13 37.73 -4.32 27.22
CA PHE A 13 37.65 -2.96 26.68
C PHE A 13 38.94 -2.45 25.99
N ALA A 14 38.77 -1.51 25.04
CA ALA A 14 39.57 -0.28 24.99
C ALA A 14 38.84 0.82 24.20
N ALA A 15 38.55 1.93 24.89
CA ALA A 15 38.12 3.19 24.29
C ALA A 15 39.37 4.05 24.00
N PHE A 16 39.36 4.80 22.89
CA PHE A 16 40.26 5.95 22.71
C PHE A 16 39.49 7.16 22.20
N VAL A 17 39.92 8.30 22.73
CA VAL A 17 39.26 9.61 22.81
C VAL A 17 39.71 10.57 21.71
N SER A 18 38.85 11.57 21.50
CA SER A 18 39.00 12.83 20.76
C SER A 18 40.37 13.54 20.88
N SER A 19 40.82 14.19 19.80
CA SER A 19 41.62 15.43 19.87
C SER A 19 41.54 16.25 18.57
N CYS A 20 41.52 17.56 18.74
CA CYS A 20 41.43 18.64 17.76
C CYS A 20 42.80 19.02 17.14
N ALA A 21 42.77 19.88 16.11
CA ALA A 21 43.82 20.30 15.15
C ALA A 21 45.12 20.93 15.74
N PRO A 22 46.15 21.23 14.91
CA PRO A 22 46.19 22.53 14.22
C PRO A 22 46.70 22.52 12.75
N GLU A 23 46.55 23.71 12.15
CA GLU A 23 46.81 24.21 10.80
C GLU A 23 48.27 24.69 10.62
N GLU A 24 48.89 24.56 9.42
CA GLU A 24 49.80 25.55 8.82
C GLU A 24 50.28 25.20 7.37
N THR A 25 49.92 26.11 6.45
CA THR A 25 50.66 26.70 5.29
C THR A 25 51.24 25.88 4.11
N VAL A 26 50.51 25.97 2.99
CA VAL A 26 50.87 26.41 1.61
C VAL A 26 52.33 26.33 1.12
N GLN A 27 52.57 25.57 0.03
CA GLN A 27 53.27 26.09 -1.15
C GLN A 27 52.86 25.39 -2.47
N GLU A 28 52.73 26.25 -3.46
CA GLU A 28 52.19 26.16 -4.81
C GLU A 28 52.97 25.23 -5.76
N ASN A 29 52.25 24.42 -6.55
CA ASN A 29 52.61 24.14 -7.93
C ASN A 29 51.38 23.66 -8.70
N ALA A 30 51.01 24.43 -9.72
CA ALA A 30 49.87 24.18 -10.60
C ALA A 30 50.08 22.96 -11.49
N LEU A 31 49.06 22.09 -11.58
CA LEU A 31 48.91 21.09 -12.64
C LEU A 31 47.51 21.22 -13.30
N PRO A 32 47.38 20.83 -14.59
CA PRO A 32 46.37 21.34 -15.51
C PRO A 32 45.00 20.65 -15.40
N ALA A 33 43.94 21.41 -15.70
CA ALA A 33 42.58 20.89 -15.93
C ALA A 33 42.43 20.31 -17.36
N PRO A 34 41.30 19.67 -17.71
CA PRO A 34 40.96 18.28 -17.41
C PRO A 34 40.86 17.45 -18.72
N LYS A 35 41.17 16.15 -18.66
CA LYS A 35 40.74 15.22 -19.72
C LYS A 35 39.43 14.56 -19.30
N GLU A 36 38.43 14.76 -20.14
CA GLU A 36 37.07 14.24 -20.04
C GLU A 36 37.06 12.73 -19.77
N ALA A 37 36.38 12.33 -18.70
CA ALA A 37 35.98 10.95 -18.47
C ALA A 37 34.70 10.67 -19.28
N PRO A 38 34.56 9.48 -19.90
CA PRO A 38 33.31 9.11 -20.56
C PRO A 38 32.19 9.02 -19.52
N ALA A 39 31.03 9.57 -19.88
CA ALA A 39 29.81 9.57 -19.10
C ALA A 39 29.53 8.17 -18.53
N ALA A 40 29.48 8.08 -17.21
CA ALA A 40 28.85 6.97 -16.54
C ALA A 40 27.39 6.92 -17.01
N ALA A 41 27.09 5.95 -17.86
CA ALA A 41 25.73 5.53 -18.13
C ALA A 41 25.14 5.12 -16.79
N ASP A 42 24.26 5.96 -16.26
CA ASP A 42 23.38 5.64 -15.15
C ASP A 42 22.61 4.38 -15.56
N ALA A 43 23.02 3.25 -14.98
CA ALA A 43 22.31 1.99 -15.04
C ALA A 43 21.07 2.12 -14.15
N GLY A 44 20.15 3.00 -14.55
CA GLY A 44 18.75 2.96 -14.16
C GLY A 44 18.11 1.77 -14.88
N ALA A 45 18.52 0.56 -14.51
CA ALA A 45 17.75 -0.63 -14.78
C ALA A 45 16.46 -0.52 -13.94
N ALA A 46 15.49 0.23 -14.46
CA ALA A 46 14.11 0.07 -14.09
C ALA A 46 13.82 -1.41 -14.30
N LEU A 47 13.66 -2.13 -13.18
CA LEU A 47 13.05 -3.44 -13.15
C LEU A 47 11.61 -3.24 -13.63
N ASN A 48 11.41 -3.15 -14.94
CA ASN A 48 10.17 -3.52 -15.57
C ASN A 48 10.06 -5.03 -15.38
N GLN A 49 9.69 -5.44 -14.16
CA GLN A 49 9.03 -6.71 -13.98
C GLN A 49 7.75 -6.62 -14.79
N THR A 50 7.78 -7.11 -16.02
CA THR A 50 6.59 -7.62 -16.68
C THR A 50 6.09 -8.76 -15.80
N ILE A 51 5.27 -8.41 -14.82
CA ILE A 51 4.51 -9.38 -14.05
C ILE A 51 3.64 -10.08 -15.10
N ASP A 52 3.88 -11.36 -15.32
CA ASP A 52 3.01 -12.19 -16.14
C ASP A 52 1.71 -12.41 -15.36
N ILE A 53 0.80 -11.44 -15.49
CA ILE A 53 -0.52 -11.48 -14.87
C ILE A 53 -1.35 -12.50 -15.66
N SER A 54 -1.82 -13.55 -14.98
CA SER A 54 -2.63 -14.59 -15.64
C SER A 54 -3.88 -13.98 -16.29
N ALA A 55 -4.41 -14.62 -17.34
CA ALA A 55 -5.65 -14.17 -17.97
C ALA A 55 -6.82 -14.06 -16.97
N ASN A 56 -6.86 -14.96 -15.98
CA ASN A 56 -7.86 -14.94 -14.92
C ASN A 56 -7.65 -13.77 -13.95
N GLN A 57 -6.41 -13.50 -13.55
CA GLN A 57 -6.08 -12.39 -12.68
C GLN A 57 -6.42 -11.05 -13.35
N ASN A 58 -6.11 -10.88 -14.64
CA ASN A 58 -6.49 -9.70 -15.43
C ASN A 58 -8.01 -9.52 -15.52
N LYS A 59 -8.74 -10.62 -15.71
CA LYS A 59 -10.21 -10.62 -15.75
C LYS A 59 -10.82 -10.20 -14.42
N ILE A 60 -10.31 -10.74 -13.32
CA ILE A 60 -10.76 -10.38 -11.97
C ILE A 60 -10.41 -8.92 -11.68
N ALA A 61 -9.20 -8.46 -12.00
CA ALA A 61 -8.80 -7.07 -11.79
C ALA A 61 -9.72 -6.09 -12.56
N SER A 62 -10.01 -6.37 -13.82
CA SER A 62 -10.93 -5.57 -14.65
C SER A 62 -12.33 -5.54 -14.05
N TYR A 63 -12.87 -6.72 -13.69
CA TYR A 63 -14.18 -6.84 -13.05
C TYR A 63 -14.26 -6.03 -11.75
N MET A 64 -13.22 -6.11 -10.90
CA MET A 64 -13.17 -5.38 -9.63
C MET A 64 -13.15 -3.86 -9.83
N VAL A 65 -12.41 -3.35 -10.82
CA VAL A 65 -12.40 -1.92 -11.14
C VAL A 65 -13.80 -1.43 -11.53
N GLU A 66 -14.50 -2.18 -12.38
CA GLU A 66 -15.86 -1.84 -12.82
C GLU A 66 -16.86 -1.83 -11.66
N GLU A 67 -16.87 -2.89 -10.85
CA GLU A 67 -17.78 -3.00 -9.70
C GLU A 67 -17.48 -1.94 -8.62
N CYS A 68 -16.21 -1.63 -8.36
CA CYS A 68 -15.85 -0.56 -7.43
C CYS A 68 -16.25 0.83 -7.94
N LYS A 69 -16.05 1.12 -9.23
CA LYS A 69 -16.51 2.39 -9.83
C LYS A 69 -18.03 2.51 -9.72
N LYS A 70 -18.76 1.44 -10.02
CA LYS A 70 -20.23 1.43 -9.91
C LYS A 70 -20.70 1.67 -8.48
N ALA A 71 -20.05 1.06 -7.48
CA ALA A 71 -20.45 1.17 -6.09
C ALA A 71 -20.02 2.48 -5.41
N PHE A 72 -18.79 2.96 -5.67
CA PHE A 72 -18.15 3.98 -4.83
C PHE A 72 -17.98 5.35 -5.50
N SER A 73 -17.96 5.43 -6.84
CA SER A 73 -17.86 6.71 -7.53
C SER A 73 -19.01 7.70 -7.25
N PRO A 74 -20.22 7.29 -6.81
CA PRO A 74 -21.21 8.28 -6.36
C PRO A 74 -20.80 9.05 -5.10
N TYR A 75 -19.84 8.55 -4.33
CA TYR A 75 -19.46 9.08 -3.01
C TYR A 75 -18.04 9.66 -2.98
N TYR A 76 -17.13 9.10 -3.78
CA TYR A 76 -15.71 9.38 -3.72
C TYR A 76 -15.09 9.55 -5.11
N GLU A 77 -13.97 10.26 -5.16
CA GLU A 77 -13.05 10.19 -6.29
C GLU A 77 -12.11 8.99 -6.10
N LEU A 78 -12.17 8.03 -7.01
CA LEU A 78 -11.35 6.80 -6.97
C LEU A 78 -10.04 7.03 -7.72
N LEU A 79 -8.92 6.86 -7.02
CA LEU A 79 -7.59 7.27 -7.48
C LEU A 79 -6.76 6.09 -8.01
N ALA A 80 -6.82 4.94 -7.34
CA ALA A 80 -6.04 3.75 -7.73
C ALA A 80 -6.71 2.47 -7.25
N PHE A 81 -6.39 1.37 -7.95
CA PHE A 81 -6.89 0.04 -7.67
C PHE A 81 -5.70 -0.92 -7.66
N THR A 82 -5.54 -1.67 -6.58
CA THR A 82 -4.43 -2.60 -6.40
C THR A 82 -4.98 -3.97 -6.02
N LEU A 83 -4.56 -5.00 -6.75
CA LEU A 83 -4.83 -6.39 -6.43
C LEU A 83 -3.53 -7.01 -5.91
N SER A 84 -3.58 -7.63 -4.73
CA SER A 84 -2.43 -8.23 -4.04
C SER A 84 -2.75 -9.66 -3.60
N ASP A 85 -1.71 -10.41 -3.19
CA ASP A 85 -1.85 -11.71 -2.52
C ASP A 85 -2.75 -12.70 -3.28
N TYR A 86 -2.60 -12.72 -4.61
CA TYR A 86 -3.45 -13.51 -5.49
C TYR A 86 -3.06 -14.98 -5.47
N GLU A 87 -4.01 -15.81 -5.03
CA GLU A 87 -3.89 -17.26 -5.03
C GLU A 87 -5.07 -17.87 -5.80
N GLU A 88 -4.79 -18.60 -6.88
CA GLU A 88 -5.81 -19.27 -7.68
C GLU A 88 -5.72 -20.80 -7.63
N LYS A 89 -6.86 -21.44 -7.76
CA LYS A 89 -6.99 -22.88 -7.93
C LYS A 89 -8.16 -23.21 -8.85
N THR A 90 -8.08 -24.37 -9.48
CA THR A 90 -9.19 -24.91 -10.26
C THR A 90 -9.95 -25.93 -9.43
N VAL A 91 -11.26 -25.76 -9.28
CA VAL A 91 -12.15 -26.66 -8.55
C VAL A 91 -13.35 -26.96 -9.44
N ASP A 92 -13.57 -28.24 -9.75
CA ASP A 92 -14.67 -28.69 -10.63
C ASP A 92 -14.73 -27.93 -11.98
N GLY A 93 -13.56 -27.61 -12.53
CA GLY A 93 -13.43 -26.85 -13.79
C GLY A 93 -13.76 -25.36 -13.71
N LYS A 94 -13.97 -24.82 -12.51
CA LYS A 94 -14.11 -23.39 -12.22
C LYS A 94 -12.80 -22.85 -11.66
N VAL A 95 -12.56 -21.56 -11.86
CA VAL A 95 -11.42 -20.87 -11.21
C VAL A 95 -11.92 -20.24 -9.93
N GLU A 96 -11.32 -20.60 -8.80
CA GLU A 96 -11.48 -19.87 -7.54
C GLU A 96 -10.18 -19.11 -7.25
N ALA A 97 -10.27 -17.80 -7.01
CA ALA A 97 -9.14 -16.97 -6.63
C ALA A 97 -9.42 -16.24 -5.32
N ILE A 98 -8.48 -16.25 -4.39
CA ILE A 98 -8.48 -15.46 -3.16
C ILE A 98 -7.43 -14.36 -3.33
N PHE A 99 -7.76 -13.14 -2.91
CA PHE A 99 -6.88 -11.99 -3.09
C PHE A 99 -7.19 -10.85 -2.10
N GLY A 100 -6.16 -10.04 -1.85
CA GLY A 100 -6.31 -8.70 -1.30
C GLY A 100 -6.69 -7.71 -2.39
N TYR A 101 -7.57 -6.76 -2.08
CA TYR A 101 -7.93 -5.68 -2.98
C TYR A 101 -7.94 -4.34 -2.24
N GLN A 102 -7.25 -3.35 -2.79
CA GLN A 102 -7.20 -2.01 -2.24
C GLN A 102 -7.73 -1.00 -3.26
N VAL A 103 -8.58 -0.08 -2.78
CA VAL A 103 -9.03 1.10 -3.52
C VAL A 103 -8.52 2.33 -2.80
N LYS A 104 -7.65 3.10 -3.46
CA LYS A 104 -7.26 4.42 -2.99
C LYS A 104 -8.28 5.45 -3.46
N TYR A 105 -8.78 6.29 -2.56
CA TYR A 105 -9.86 7.23 -2.85
C TYR A 105 -9.68 8.54 -2.07
N LYS A 106 -10.39 9.61 -2.46
CA LYS A 106 -10.55 10.82 -1.65
C LYS A 106 -11.99 11.32 -1.73
N ASN A 107 -12.36 12.21 -0.81
CA ASN A 107 -13.62 12.94 -0.93
C ASN A 107 -13.56 13.89 -2.14
N PHE A 108 -14.71 14.13 -2.76
CA PHE A 108 -14.81 15.18 -3.78
C PHE A 108 -14.38 16.53 -3.21
N GLU A 109 -13.71 17.33 -4.04
CA GLU A 109 -13.27 18.67 -3.69
C GLU A 109 -14.46 19.53 -3.27
N LYS A 110 -14.53 19.77 -1.97
CA LYS A 110 -15.52 20.62 -1.30
C LYS A 110 -14.80 21.32 -0.15
N ASP A 111 -15.21 22.54 0.12
CA ASP A 111 -14.78 23.27 1.30
C ASP A 111 -15.12 22.43 2.56
N PRO A 112 -14.12 21.97 3.34
CA PRO A 112 -14.36 21.16 4.53
C PRO A 112 -15.28 21.85 5.55
N ASP A 113 -15.30 23.19 5.62
CA ASP A 113 -16.17 23.93 6.53
C ASP A 113 -17.67 23.84 6.16
N THR A 114 -17.99 23.35 4.96
CA THR A 114 -19.38 23.07 4.53
C THR A 114 -19.88 21.70 4.98
N VAL A 115 -18.99 20.85 5.48
CA VAL A 115 -19.31 19.48 5.90
C VAL A 115 -19.86 19.50 7.32
N ASP A 116 -21.06 18.96 7.53
CA ASP A 116 -21.82 19.11 8.78
C ASP A 116 -21.03 18.78 10.06
N TYR A 117 -20.27 17.68 10.07
CA TYR A 117 -19.50 17.29 11.25
C TYR A 117 -18.28 18.20 11.49
N ILE A 118 -17.64 18.70 10.44
CA ILE A 118 -16.50 19.63 10.52
C ILE A 118 -17.01 21.01 10.97
N LYS A 119 -18.11 21.48 10.38
CA LYS A 119 -18.80 22.70 10.78
C LYS A 119 -19.22 22.66 12.25
N ALA A 120 -19.77 21.54 12.71
CA ALA A 120 -20.14 21.37 14.11
C ALA A 120 -18.92 21.36 15.05
N ALA A 121 -17.81 20.73 14.64
CA ALA A 121 -16.56 20.74 15.39
C ALA A 121 -15.99 22.16 15.53
N LYS A 122 -15.97 22.93 14.43
CA LYS A 122 -15.58 24.35 14.42
C LYS A 122 -16.41 25.18 15.39
N ALA A 123 -17.74 25.06 15.30
CA ALA A 123 -18.67 25.84 16.12
C ALA A 123 -18.55 25.53 17.62
N LYS A 124 -18.13 24.32 17.99
CA LYS A 124 -17.93 23.90 19.38
C LYS A 124 -16.54 24.21 19.92
N GLY A 125 -15.63 24.75 19.11
CA GLY A 125 -14.22 24.90 19.47
C GLY A 125 -13.55 23.55 19.75
N ASP A 126 -13.94 22.50 19.02
CA ASP A 126 -13.36 21.17 19.19
C ASP A 126 -11.85 21.22 18.85
N PRO A 127 -10.95 20.77 19.75
CA PRO A 127 -9.51 20.77 19.48
C PRO A 127 -9.11 19.92 18.27
N ARG A 128 -9.97 19.01 17.81
CA ARG A 128 -9.77 18.18 16.62
C ARG A 128 -10.18 18.86 15.32
N TYR A 129 -10.78 20.06 15.35
CA TYR A 129 -11.27 20.74 14.15
C TYR A 129 -10.23 20.80 13.03
N GLN A 130 -9.01 21.24 13.35
CA GLN A 130 -7.95 21.39 12.35
C GLN A 130 -7.59 20.05 11.70
N GLN A 131 -7.49 18.98 12.49
CA GLN A 131 -7.26 17.64 11.97
C GLN A 131 -8.38 17.19 11.04
N LEU A 132 -9.64 17.36 11.44
CA LEU A 132 -10.81 16.97 10.63
C LEU A 132 -10.85 17.73 9.31
N HIS A 133 -10.53 19.03 9.35
CA HIS A 133 -10.43 19.89 8.19
C HIS A 133 -9.34 19.40 7.22
N ASP A 134 -8.13 19.17 7.73
CA ASP A 134 -6.96 18.82 6.91
C ASP A 134 -7.07 17.40 6.32
N GLU A 135 -7.63 16.45 7.07
CA GLU A 135 -7.84 15.07 6.63
C GLU A 135 -9.01 14.89 5.65
N TYR A 136 -9.85 15.92 5.46
CA TYR A 136 -11.06 15.78 4.66
C TYR A 136 -10.76 15.44 3.20
N LEU A 137 -9.76 16.09 2.59
CA LEU A 137 -9.40 15.89 1.18
C LEU A 137 -8.20 14.95 0.99
N GLN A 138 -7.60 14.44 2.07
CA GLN A 138 -6.48 13.52 1.96
C GLN A 138 -6.91 12.18 1.35
N PRO A 139 -6.07 11.58 0.49
CA PRO A 139 -6.29 10.22 0.03
C PRO A 139 -6.36 9.21 1.19
N LYS A 140 -7.28 8.26 1.06
CA LYS A 140 -7.57 7.17 2.00
C LYS A 140 -7.62 5.84 1.24
N GLU A 141 -7.66 4.75 1.99
CA GLU A 141 -7.66 3.39 1.44
C GLU A 141 -8.86 2.59 1.95
N MET A 142 -9.54 1.89 1.04
CA MET A 142 -10.47 0.81 1.36
C MET A 142 -9.78 -0.50 1.05
N ASN A 143 -9.68 -1.39 2.03
CA ASN A 143 -9.01 -2.68 1.89
C ASN A 143 -10.03 -3.81 2.02
N PHE A 144 -9.95 -4.78 1.12
CA PHE A 144 -10.85 -5.93 1.06
C PHE A 144 -10.03 -7.22 0.98
N HIS A 145 -10.57 -8.28 1.56
CA HIS A 145 -10.10 -9.64 1.35
C HIS A 145 -11.26 -10.44 0.77
N LEU A 146 -11.10 -10.88 -0.48
CA LEU A 146 -12.19 -11.37 -1.31
C LEU A 146 -11.82 -12.71 -1.94
N LYS A 147 -12.86 -13.46 -2.30
CA LYS A 147 -12.78 -14.59 -3.20
C LYS A 147 -13.59 -14.29 -4.46
N ALA A 148 -13.01 -14.50 -5.63
CA ALA A 148 -13.72 -14.53 -6.90
C ALA A 148 -13.85 -15.96 -7.41
N VAL A 149 -15.02 -16.28 -7.97
CA VAL A 149 -15.24 -17.53 -8.70
C VAL A 149 -15.58 -17.18 -10.14
N ILE A 150 -14.77 -17.67 -11.08
CA ILE A 150 -15.02 -17.59 -12.52
C ILE A 150 -15.71 -18.88 -12.94
N GLU A 151 -16.98 -18.77 -13.32
CA GLU A 151 -17.81 -19.87 -13.81
C GLU A 151 -17.40 -20.28 -15.24
N HIS A 152 -17.86 -21.44 -15.72
CA HIS A 152 -17.53 -21.95 -17.06
C HIS A 152 -17.94 -21.00 -18.20
N ASN A 153 -19.02 -20.23 -18.02
CA ASN A 153 -19.47 -19.21 -18.97
C ASN A 153 -18.64 -17.90 -18.87
N GLY A 154 -17.63 -17.85 -18.01
CA GLY A 154 -16.79 -16.70 -17.76
C GLY A 154 -17.42 -15.64 -16.86
N SER A 155 -18.60 -15.84 -16.28
CA SER A 155 -19.14 -14.92 -15.27
C SER A 155 -18.31 -14.96 -13.98
N VAL A 156 -18.18 -13.80 -13.32
CA VAL A 156 -17.45 -13.66 -12.06
C VAL A 156 -18.44 -13.46 -10.92
N THR A 157 -18.30 -14.23 -9.84
CA THR A 157 -19.05 -14.03 -8.59
C THR A 157 -18.09 -13.74 -7.44
N LEU A 158 -18.38 -12.71 -6.64
CA LEU A 158 -17.57 -12.33 -5.48
C LEU A 158 -18.13 -12.90 -4.18
N TYR A 159 -17.20 -13.15 -3.26
CA TYR A 159 -17.47 -13.56 -1.89
C TYR A 159 -16.55 -12.82 -0.92
N THR A 160 -17.02 -12.61 0.31
CA THR A 160 -16.21 -12.14 1.43
C THR A 160 -16.25 -13.13 2.59
N ASN A 161 -15.22 -13.12 3.43
CA ASN A 161 -15.19 -13.96 4.62
C ASN A 161 -15.91 -13.24 5.77
N VAL A 162 -17.02 -13.81 6.25
CA VAL A 162 -17.83 -13.20 7.32
C VAL A 162 -17.45 -13.70 8.72
N LYS A 163 -16.56 -14.69 8.82
CA LYS A 163 -16.15 -15.23 10.12
C LYS A 163 -14.90 -14.53 10.66
N PRO A 164 -14.91 -14.07 11.93
CA PRO A 164 -13.71 -13.55 12.59
C PRO A 164 -12.59 -14.59 12.76
N LYS A 165 -12.97 -15.87 12.88
CA LYS A 165 -12.04 -17.01 12.97
C LYS A 165 -12.51 -18.11 12.02
N GLY A 166 -11.59 -18.62 11.21
CA GLY A 166 -11.89 -19.59 10.16
C GLY A 166 -12.44 -18.93 8.90
N ILE A 167 -13.05 -19.73 8.03
CA ILE A 167 -13.49 -19.31 6.71
C ILE A 167 -14.98 -19.63 6.55
N GLN A 168 -15.77 -18.59 6.23
CA GLN A 168 -17.13 -18.71 5.71
C GLN A 168 -17.29 -17.69 4.60
N TRP A 169 -17.27 -18.16 3.36
CA TRP A 169 -17.44 -17.32 2.18
C TRP A 169 -18.92 -17.06 1.93
N GLU A 170 -19.32 -15.79 1.94
CA GLU A 170 -20.66 -15.36 1.57
C GLU A 170 -20.62 -14.47 0.35
N LYS A 171 -21.60 -14.66 -0.55
CA LYS A 171 -21.69 -13.92 -1.80
C LYS A 171 -21.94 -12.43 -1.50
N VAL A 172 -21.23 -11.55 -2.22
CA VAL A 172 -21.35 -10.10 -2.07
C VAL A 172 -21.30 -9.39 -3.42
N VAL A 173 -21.76 -8.15 -3.44
CA VAL A 173 -21.45 -7.14 -4.46
C VAL A 173 -20.78 -5.93 -3.79
N MET A 174 -20.03 -5.11 -4.55
CA MET A 174 -19.27 -4.01 -3.94
C MET A 174 -20.16 -2.97 -3.23
N SER A 175 -21.42 -2.82 -3.65
CA SER A 175 -22.39 -1.94 -2.97
C SER A 175 -22.80 -2.41 -1.57
N ASP A 176 -22.57 -3.68 -1.22
CA ASP A 176 -22.85 -4.19 0.13
C ASP A 176 -21.94 -3.56 1.19
N PHE A 177 -20.79 -3.03 0.78
CA PHE A 177 -19.84 -2.31 1.64
C PHE A 177 -20.17 -0.81 1.80
N VAL A 178 -21.24 -0.33 1.18
CA VAL A 178 -21.70 1.05 1.35
C VAL A 178 -22.67 1.11 2.54
N LEU A 179 -22.35 1.95 3.53
CA LEU A 179 -23.24 2.19 4.66
C LEU A 179 -24.56 2.79 4.17
N LYS A 180 -25.66 2.11 4.47
CA LYS A 180 -27.01 2.59 4.21
C LYS A 180 -27.40 3.59 5.29
N LYS A 181 -28.02 4.70 4.88
CA LYS A 181 -28.60 5.69 5.78
C LYS A 181 -29.88 5.16 6.43
#